data_AF-A0A0U3HAI4-F1
#
_entry.id   AF-A0A0U3HAI4-F1
#
_cell.length_a   1.000
_cell.length_b   1.000
_cell.length_c   1.000
_cell.angle_alpha   90.00
_cell.angle_beta   90.00
_cell.angle_gamma   90.00
#
_symmetry.space_group_name_H-M   'P 1'
#
loop_
_entity.id
_entity.type
_entity.pdbx_description
1 polymer ?
#
loop_
_entity_poly.entity_id
_entity_poly.type
_entity_poly.pdbx_seq_one_letter_code
_entity_poly.pdbx_strand_id
1 'polypeptide(L)'
;MAKLKQIGYTITYDQLVDEKITPKVAKLMGEMHEVAIQGSKNGDKLLEKTIATYPSIPQFKNYLSIWYNTKGNTKKAIEVNDSIIKKHPEYLFAKVNKAAMCIDNRDFDTVIKLLGSSLDLKVLYPERTVFHVSEVEAMSNIAVQYYVYKGDFEQARIRLDILKEINPESVLIDAFENFILATEVLSKSTMETEDFMRTTIKQPKTRKKLAPKFSHKEIELLYKQEVLSEEDIQMLLALPRATLINDLETVLEDSIARYTYFSKEEFDSSNYNFVFNSLLLLRELKATESLPKLLHVLAQSEEYLYMYFADLLPEYLWMIIYELGQNQIEVLLDYVKKPLIYTYSKTSVTSAISQLALFQPKRRREVIKCLKDVMNYYIKGKEEEIDPDFIGLLIGDVVDIQAKELLPEIEKLFELEYVDYMACGDLEEIMMFLTGDLDEVLQLEIKTIGQINMMLEGNEDLDDDMDSFSNEMYNDFILNQFTNHQIINSQKVNRNDPCPCGSGKKYKKCCLLKNTNA
;
A
#
# COMPACT_ATOMS: atom_id res chain seq x y z
N MET A 1 12.08 -26.55 14.18
CA MET A 1 12.52 -27.11 15.49
C MET A 1 13.75 -26.44 16.11
N ALA A 2 14.60 -25.71 15.37
CA ALA A 2 15.78 -25.05 15.96
C ALA A 2 15.50 -23.64 16.55
N LYS A 3 14.45 -22.93 16.08
CA LYS A 3 14.10 -21.56 16.52
C LYS A 3 13.10 -21.50 17.70
N LEU A 4 12.12 -22.41 17.78
CA LEU A 4 11.25 -22.57 18.97
C LEU A 4 11.97 -22.84 20.31
N LYS A 5 13.28 -23.13 20.33
CA LYS A 5 14.04 -23.31 21.59
C LYS A 5 14.26 -22.01 22.38
N GLN A 6 13.93 -20.84 21.81
CA GLN A 6 14.22 -19.54 22.43
C GLN A 6 13.05 -18.87 23.18
N ILE A 7 11.81 -19.38 23.07
CA ILE A 7 10.62 -18.73 23.67
C ILE A 7 10.48 -18.90 25.19
N GLY A 8 11.27 -19.75 25.84
CA GLY A 8 11.30 -19.86 27.31
C GLY A 8 10.07 -20.53 27.96
N TYR A 9 9.17 -21.13 27.16
CA TYR A 9 8.03 -21.93 27.62
C TYR A 9 7.73 -23.09 26.66
N THR A 10 6.90 -24.04 27.12
CA THR A 10 6.44 -25.18 26.32
C THR A 10 5.11 -24.87 25.66
N ILE A 11 4.98 -25.20 24.37
CA ILE A 11 3.72 -25.12 23.63
C ILE A 11 3.02 -26.48 23.70
N THR A 12 1.75 -26.49 24.06
CA THR A 12 0.89 -27.68 24.02
C THR A 12 -0.21 -27.53 22.98
N TYR A 13 -0.49 -28.60 22.26
CA TYR A 13 -1.68 -28.76 21.41
C TYR A 13 -2.81 -29.48 22.15
N ASP A 14 -2.50 -30.07 23.31
CA ASP A 14 -3.47 -30.70 24.19
C ASP A 14 -4.13 -29.67 25.10
N GLN A 15 -5.38 -29.94 25.47
CA GLN A 15 -6.15 -29.09 26.37
C GLN A 15 -5.41 -28.92 27.71
N LEU A 16 -5.25 -27.66 28.13
CA LEU A 16 -4.77 -27.34 29.47
C LEU A 16 -5.81 -27.77 30.52
N VAL A 17 -5.34 -28.45 31.57
CA VAL A 17 -6.20 -28.90 32.66
C VAL A 17 -6.68 -27.69 33.46
N ASP A 18 -7.96 -27.34 33.31
CA ASP A 18 -8.66 -26.39 34.17
C ASP A 18 -9.71 -27.17 34.97
N GLU A 19 -9.57 -27.20 36.29
CA GLU A 19 -10.49 -27.89 37.21
C GLU A 19 -11.95 -27.42 37.06
N LYS A 20 -12.18 -26.23 36.50
CA LYS A 20 -13.51 -25.67 36.23
C LYS A 20 -14.16 -26.25 34.97
N ILE A 21 -13.38 -26.86 34.07
CA ILE A 21 -13.85 -27.36 32.77
C ILE A 21 -14.08 -28.88 32.84
N THR A 22 -15.29 -29.27 33.25
CA THR A 22 -15.73 -30.68 33.17
C THR A 22 -16.01 -31.08 31.72
N PRO A 23 -16.02 -32.39 31.36
CA PRO A 23 -16.38 -32.84 30.00
C PRO A 23 -17.71 -32.30 29.48
N LYS A 24 -18.69 -32.10 30.38
CA LYS A 24 -19.99 -31.50 30.05
C LYS A 24 -19.86 -30.03 29.66
N VAL A 25 -19.08 -29.27 30.44
CA VAL A 25 -18.81 -27.84 30.18
C VAL A 25 -18.01 -27.70 28.89
N ALA A 26 -17.02 -28.56 28.68
CA ALA A 26 -16.24 -28.63 27.46
C ALA A 26 -17.13 -28.81 26.21
N LYS A 27 -18.02 -29.81 26.21
CA LYS A 27 -18.98 -30.00 25.13
C LYS A 27 -19.84 -28.74 24.88
N LEU A 28 -20.35 -28.13 25.95
CA LEU A 28 -21.15 -26.92 25.87
C LEU A 28 -20.36 -25.73 25.31
N MET A 29 -19.07 -25.63 25.60
CA MET A 29 -18.19 -24.60 25.01
C MET A 29 -18.11 -24.74 23.50
N GLY A 30 -18.02 -25.97 22.96
CA GLY A 30 -18.06 -26.21 21.52
C GLY A 30 -19.38 -25.76 20.89
N GLU A 31 -20.51 -26.13 21.50
CA GLU A 31 -21.86 -25.74 21.04
C GLU A 31 -22.05 -24.21 21.05
N MET A 32 -21.63 -23.54 22.14
CA MET A 32 -21.75 -22.08 22.27
C MET A 32 -20.82 -21.31 21.34
N HIS A 33 -19.65 -21.88 21.07
CA HIS A 33 -18.72 -21.34 20.10
C HIS A 33 -19.31 -21.37 18.68
N GLU A 34 -19.89 -22.50 18.25
CA GLU A 34 -20.58 -22.59 16.95
C GLU A 34 -21.72 -21.57 16.83
N VAL A 35 -22.50 -21.40 17.90
CA VAL A 35 -23.57 -20.39 17.96
C VAL A 35 -23.03 -18.97 17.74
N ALA A 36 -21.87 -18.66 18.32
CA ALA A 36 -21.22 -17.35 18.21
C ALA A 36 -20.79 -17.07 16.77
N ILE A 37 -19.98 -17.95 16.17
CA ILE A 37 -19.40 -17.74 14.83
C ILE A 37 -20.45 -17.73 13.72
N GLN A 38 -21.54 -18.51 13.87
CA GLN A 38 -22.62 -18.54 12.88
C GLN A 38 -23.59 -17.37 13.03
N GLY A 39 -23.43 -16.53 14.06
CA GLY A 39 -24.38 -15.47 14.37
C GLY A 39 -25.80 -16.00 14.53
N SER A 40 -25.96 -17.20 15.12
CA SER A 40 -27.22 -17.94 15.09
C SER A 40 -28.37 -17.12 15.69
N LYS A 41 -29.59 -17.36 15.18
CA LYS A 41 -30.80 -16.66 15.64
C LYS A 41 -31.04 -16.94 17.14
N ASN A 42 -31.20 -15.87 17.92
CA ASN A 42 -31.29 -15.91 19.40
C ASN A 42 -30.03 -16.42 20.12
N GLY A 43 -28.86 -16.37 19.48
CA GLY A 43 -27.60 -16.79 20.09
C GLY A 43 -27.23 -15.99 21.34
N ASP A 44 -27.50 -14.69 21.35
CA ASP A 44 -27.39 -13.80 22.51
C ASP A 44 -28.07 -14.38 23.76
N LYS A 45 -29.36 -14.75 23.66
CA LYS A 45 -30.13 -15.29 24.80
C LYS A 45 -29.57 -16.60 25.30
N LEU A 46 -29.11 -17.45 24.39
CA LEU A 46 -28.53 -18.76 24.73
C LEU A 46 -27.18 -18.61 25.43
N LEU A 47 -26.34 -17.70 24.94
CA LEU A 47 -25.06 -17.35 25.53
C LEU A 47 -25.24 -16.67 26.89
N GLU A 48 -26.16 -15.72 27.03
CA GLU A 48 -26.48 -15.07 28.31
C GLU A 48 -26.96 -16.07 29.37
N LYS A 49 -27.84 -17.00 28.99
CA LYS A 49 -28.29 -18.08 29.89
C LYS A 49 -27.13 -18.98 30.31
N THR A 50 -26.21 -19.28 29.39
CA THR A 50 -25.03 -20.10 29.66
C THR A 50 -24.07 -19.37 30.60
N ILE A 51 -23.83 -18.08 30.38
CA ILE A 51 -23.03 -17.21 31.25
C ILE A 51 -23.64 -17.13 32.66
N ALA A 52 -24.96 -17.03 32.78
CA ALA A 52 -25.64 -17.03 34.08
C ALA A 52 -25.44 -18.36 34.83
N THR A 53 -25.34 -19.47 34.09
CA THR A 53 -25.10 -20.81 34.67
C THR A 53 -23.63 -21.04 35.03
N TYR A 54 -22.71 -20.48 34.25
CA TYR A 54 -21.26 -20.65 34.39
C TYR A 54 -20.51 -19.30 34.43
N PRO A 55 -20.77 -18.43 35.43
CA PRO A 55 -20.30 -17.05 35.43
C PRO A 55 -18.77 -16.90 35.58
N SER A 56 -18.12 -17.92 36.12
CA SER A 56 -16.67 -17.99 36.33
C SER A 56 -15.88 -18.39 35.08
N ILE A 57 -16.54 -18.78 33.99
CA ILE A 57 -15.89 -19.24 32.76
C ILE A 57 -15.86 -18.07 31.75
N PRO A 58 -14.71 -17.39 31.54
CA PRO A 58 -14.62 -16.22 30.67
C PRO A 58 -14.94 -16.51 29.20
N GLN A 59 -14.70 -17.74 28.73
CA GLN A 59 -14.89 -18.13 27.33
C GLN A 59 -16.34 -17.92 26.86
N PHE A 60 -17.35 -18.21 27.69
CA PHE A 60 -18.74 -17.97 27.31
C PHE A 60 -19.06 -16.48 27.13
N LYS A 61 -18.43 -15.60 27.91
CA LYS A 61 -18.55 -14.13 27.74
C LYS A 61 -17.84 -13.70 26.46
N ASN A 62 -16.69 -14.29 26.17
CA ASN A 62 -15.96 -14.05 24.93
C ASN A 62 -16.81 -14.45 23.71
N TYR A 63 -17.46 -15.61 23.73
CA TYR A 63 -18.39 -16.06 22.69
C TYR A 63 -19.56 -15.09 22.49
N LEU A 64 -20.08 -14.47 23.56
CA LEU A 64 -21.09 -13.41 23.45
C LEU A 64 -20.54 -12.15 22.76
N SER A 65 -19.30 -11.75 23.06
CA SER A 65 -18.64 -10.63 22.37
C SER A 65 -18.49 -10.92 20.87
N ILE A 66 -18.02 -12.13 20.51
CA ILE A 66 -17.89 -12.58 19.12
C ILE A 66 -19.25 -12.57 18.42
N TRP A 67 -20.29 -13.14 19.02
CA TRP A 67 -21.62 -13.16 18.43
C TRP A 67 -22.12 -11.75 18.13
N TYR A 68 -21.92 -10.79 19.05
CA TYR A 68 -22.28 -9.40 18.78
C TYR A 68 -21.51 -8.82 17.60
N ASN A 69 -20.21 -9.12 17.48
CA ASN A 69 -19.41 -8.68 16.34
C ASN A 69 -19.91 -9.31 15.02
N THR A 70 -20.19 -10.61 14.99
CA THR A 70 -20.76 -11.32 13.83
C THR A 70 -22.13 -10.76 13.41
N LYS A 71 -22.88 -10.14 14.33
CA LYS A 71 -24.14 -9.45 14.04
C LYS A 71 -23.97 -7.96 13.70
N GLY A 72 -22.74 -7.48 13.54
CA GLY A 72 -22.41 -6.07 13.26
C GLY A 72 -22.65 -5.13 14.45
N ASN A 73 -22.74 -5.66 15.68
CA ASN A 73 -22.98 -4.87 16.89
C ASN A 73 -21.68 -4.65 17.67
N THR A 74 -20.77 -3.89 17.07
CA THR A 74 -19.43 -3.61 17.60
C THR A 74 -19.49 -2.98 18.99
N LYS A 75 -20.41 -2.03 19.23
CA LYS A 75 -20.56 -1.37 20.54
C LYS A 75 -20.79 -2.37 21.67
N LYS A 76 -21.72 -3.31 21.50
CA LYS A 76 -21.98 -4.34 22.52
C LYS A 76 -20.83 -5.33 22.65
N ALA A 77 -20.16 -5.68 21.54
CA ALA A 77 -18.99 -6.54 21.58
C ALA A 77 -17.90 -5.95 22.48
N ILE A 78 -17.65 -4.64 22.36
CA ILE A 78 -16.71 -3.86 23.18
C ILE A 78 -17.13 -3.84 24.64
N GLU A 79 -18.39 -3.51 24.94
CA GLU A 79 -18.91 -3.46 26.31
C GLU A 79 -18.76 -4.82 27.03
N VAL A 80 -19.03 -5.92 26.32
CA VAL A 80 -18.84 -7.27 26.85
C VAL A 80 -17.36 -7.53 27.09
N ASN A 81 -16.49 -7.20 26.14
CA ASN A 81 -15.04 -7.44 26.26
C ASN A 81 -14.42 -6.66 27.42
N ASP A 82 -14.77 -5.39 27.60
CA ASP A 82 -14.33 -4.57 28.73
C ASP A 82 -14.80 -5.16 30.07
N SER A 83 -16.01 -5.75 30.11
CA SER A 83 -16.50 -6.48 31.28
C SER A 83 -15.68 -7.73 31.58
N ILE A 84 -15.17 -8.43 30.56
CA ILE A 84 -14.30 -9.60 30.72
C ILE A 84 -12.97 -9.17 31.33
N ILE A 85 -12.29 -8.16 30.77
CA ILE A 85 -11.00 -7.67 31.30
C ILE A 85 -11.14 -7.26 32.77
N LYS A 86 -12.24 -6.58 33.14
CA LYS A 86 -12.48 -6.15 34.52
C LYS A 86 -12.71 -7.32 35.49
N LYS A 87 -13.37 -8.40 35.04
CA LYS A 87 -13.77 -9.53 35.92
C LYS A 87 -12.76 -10.67 35.91
N HIS A 88 -11.98 -10.79 34.83
CA HIS A 88 -11.05 -11.88 34.54
C HIS A 88 -9.76 -11.29 33.92
N PRO A 89 -9.00 -10.48 34.68
CA PRO A 89 -7.82 -9.76 34.17
C PRO A 89 -6.66 -10.69 33.75
N GLU A 90 -6.73 -11.98 34.07
CA GLU A 90 -5.79 -13.01 33.61
C GLU A 90 -6.14 -13.58 32.24
N TYR A 91 -7.36 -13.37 31.74
CA TYR A 91 -7.83 -13.96 30.49
C TYR A 91 -7.23 -13.25 29.28
N LEU A 92 -6.28 -13.92 28.61
CA LEU A 92 -5.49 -13.38 27.51
C LEU A 92 -6.34 -12.81 26.38
N PHE A 93 -7.31 -13.58 25.90
CA PHE A 93 -8.02 -13.24 24.67
C PHE A 93 -8.80 -11.92 24.75
N ALA A 94 -9.36 -11.59 25.92
CA ALA A 94 -10.02 -10.30 26.07
C ALA A 94 -9.03 -9.12 25.98
N LYS A 95 -7.80 -9.31 26.49
CA LYS A 95 -6.73 -8.32 26.34
C LYS A 95 -6.31 -8.17 24.89
N VAL A 96 -6.14 -9.28 24.18
CA VAL A 96 -5.72 -9.24 22.76
C VAL A 96 -6.80 -8.61 21.90
N ASN A 97 -8.08 -8.93 22.12
CA ASN A 97 -9.19 -8.28 21.41
C ASN A 97 -9.20 -6.76 21.63
N LYS A 98 -8.98 -6.31 22.86
CA LYS A 98 -8.90 -4.88 23.17
C LYS A 98 -7.65 -4.24 22.55
N ALA A 99 -6.53 -4.96 22.56
CA ALA A 99 -5.28 -4.49 21.97
C ALA A 99 -5.42 -4.31 20.45
N ALA A 100 -6.11 -5.20 19.74
CA ALA A 100 -6.36 -5.06 18.29
C ALA A 100 -7.07 -3.74 17.99
N MET A 101 -8.17 -3.47 18.68
CA MET A 101 -8.86 -2.18 18.54
C MET A 101 -7.98 -0.97 18.88
N CYS A 102 -7.09 -1.11 19.87
CA CYS A 102 -6.16 -0.04 20.23
C CYS A 102 -5.12 0.19 19.13
N ILE A 103 -4.65 -0.86 18.45
CA ILE A 103 -3.71 -0.75 17.32
C ILE A 103 -4.35 0.00 16.15
N ASP A 104 -5.61 -0.31 15.83
CA ASP A 104 -6.37 0.40 14.78
C ASP A 104 -6.44 1.91 15.09
N ASN A 105 -6.73 2.24 16.35
CA ASN A 105 -6.78 3.63 16.83
C ASN A 105 -5.41 4.24 17.17
N ARG A 106 -4.30 3.57 16.85
CA ARG A 106 -2.91 3.98 17.17
C ARG A 106 -2.63 4.25 18.66
N ASP A 107 -3.42 3.69 19.57
CA ASP A 107 -3.25 3.75 21.02
C ASP A 107 -2.30 2.64 21.53
N PHE A 108 -1.02 2.77 21.17
CA PHE A 108 0.00 1.80 21.51
C PHE A 108 0.33 1.73 23.01
N ASP A 109 0.08 2.80 23.75
CA ASP A 109 0.30 2.84 25.20
C ASP A 109 -0.66 1.88 25.92
N THR A 110 -1.92 1.83 25.49
CA THR A 110 -2.89 0.90 26.03
C THR A 110 -2.56 -0.54 25.64
N VAL A 111 -2.04 -0.78 24.43
CA VAL A 111 -1.55 -2.12 24.02
C VAL A 111 -0.47 -2.62 24.97
N ILE A 112 0.55 -1.80 25.27
CA ILE A 112 1.62 -2.15 26.20
C ILE A 112 1.08 -2.39 27.61
N LYS A 113 0.13 -1.57 28.09
CA LYS A 113 -0.50 -1.76 29.42
C LYS A 113 -1.25 -3.10 29.51
N LEU A 114 -1.84 -3.55 28.41
CA LEU A 114 -2.62 -4.80 28.36
C LEU A 114 -1.72 -6.03 28.23
N LEU A 115 -0.77 -6.00 27.29
CA LEU A 115 -0.02 -7.19 26.85
C LEU A 115 1.45 -7.22 27.30
N GLY A 116 1.94 -6.14 27.91
CA GLY A 116 3.35 -5.96 28.26
C GLY A 116 4.17 -5.40 27.10
N SER A 117 5.32 -4.79 27.41
CA SER A 117 6.14 -4.05 26.43
C SER A 117 6.77 -4.93 25.35
N SER A 118 7.02 -6.22 25.63
CA SER A 118 7.60 -7.16 24.68
C SER A 118 6.56 -8.01 23.94
N LEU A 119 5.26 -7.85 24.27
CA LEU A 119 4.17 -8.68 23.76
C LEU A 119 4.54 -10.17 23.79
N ASP A 120 5.04 -10.62 24.94
CA ASP A 120 5.53 -11.98 25.15
C ASP A 120 4.75 -12.67 26.26
N LEU A 121 4.31 -13.90 26.01
CA LEU A 121 3.48 -14.65 26.95
C LEU A 121 4.18 -14.97 28.26
N LYS A 122 5.49 -15.26 28.23
CA LYS A 122 6.25 -15.56 29.44
C LYS A 122 6.46 -14.31 30.29
N VAL A 123 6.64 -13.16 29.67
CA VAL A 123 6.69 -11.88 30.37
C VAL A 123 5.33 -11.51 30.95
N LEU A 124 4.25 -11.72 30.19
CA LEU A 124 2.88 -11.40 30.62
C LEU A 124 2.37 -12.35 31.73
N TYR A 125 2.79 -13.61 31.70
CA TYR A 125 2.42 -14.64 32.67
C TYR A 125 3.66 -15.38 33.20
N PRO A 126 4.46 -14.74 34.08
CA PRO A 126 5.76 -15.27 34.53
C PRO A 126 5.66 -16.62 35.24
N GLU A 127 4.55 -16.88 35.93
CA GLU A 127 4.30 -18.12 36.67
C GLU A 127 3.99 -19.32 35.77
N ARG A 128 3.64 -19.09 34.49
CA ARG A 128 3.27 -20.15 33.55
C ARG A 128 4.48 -20.64 32.78
N THR A 129 4.60 -21.96 32.65
CA THR A 129 5.66 -22.62 31.86
C THR A 129 5.11 -23.36 30.64
N VAL A 130 3.79 -23.48 30.53
CA VAL A 130 3.08 -24.13 29.43
C VAL A 130 1.96 -23.23 28.93
N PHE A 131 1.91 -23.03 27.61
CA PHE A 131 0.86 -22.28 26.93
C PHE A 131 0.24 -23.13 25.83
N HIS A 132 -1.06 -22.98 25.63
CA HIS A 132 -1.73 -23.64 24.52
C HIS A 132 -1.35 -22.96 23.20
N VAL A 133 -1.28 -23.71 22.10
CA VAL A 133 -0.91 -23.20 20.78
C VAL A 133 -1.74 -21.97 20.37
N SER A 134 -3.03 -21.97 20.67
CA SER A 134 -3.92 -20.83 20.36
C SER A 134 -3.56 -19.54 21.11
N GLU A 135 -2.97 -19.64 22.31
CA GLU A 135 -2.50 -18.46 23.05
C GLU A 135 -1.24 -17.87 22.40
N VAL A 136 -0.35 -18.76 21.93
CA VAL A 136 0.87 -18.37 21.22
C VAL A 136 0.53 -17.73 19.88
N GLU A 137 -0.42 -18.31 19.16
CA GLU A 137 -0.98 -17.74 17.94
C GLU A 137 -1.62 -16.37 18.21
N ALA A 138 -2.40 -16.24 19.29
CA ALA A 138 -2.99 -14.97 19.75
C ALA A 138 -1.98 -13.86 19.95
N MET A 139 -0.98 -14.15 20.77
CA MET A 139 0.04 -13.17 21.06
C MET A 139 0.88 -12.85 19.81
N SER A 140 1.19 -13.84 18.98
CA SER A 140 2.07 -13.62 17.82
C SER A 140 1.38 -12.81 16.73
N ASN A 141 0.11 -13.11 16.41
CA ASN A 141 -0.66 -12.34 15.42
C ASN A 141 -0.78 -10.86 15.81
N ILE A 142 -1.13 -10.57 17.07
CA ILE A 142 -1.26 -9.17 17.52
C ILE A 142 0.10 -8.46 17.58
N ALA A 143 1.16 -9.20 17.92
CA ALA A 143 2.50 -8.66 17.98
C ALA A 143 3.04 -8.31 16.59
N VAL A 144 2.76 -9.12 15.56
CA VAL A 144 3.13 -8.76 14.17
C VAL A 144 2.53 -7.41 13.80
N GLN A 145 1.22 -7.22 13.97
CA GLN A 145 0.54 -5.95 13.67
C GLN A 145 1.14 -4.78 14.44
N TYR A 146 1.30 -4.95 15.76
CA TYR A 146 1.85 -3.93 16.63
C TYR A 146 3.23 -3.47 16.16
N TYR A 147 4.13 -4.41 15.84
CA TYR A 147 5.49 -4.10 15.44
C TYR A 147 5.56 -3.51 14.02
N VAL A 148 4.72 -3.96 13.08
CA VAL A 148 4.60 -3.34 11.74
C VAL A 148 4.18 -1.88 11.85
N TYR A 149 3.11 -1.56 12.59
CA TYR A 149 2.68 -0.17 12.77
C TYR A 149 3.66 0.69 13.58
N LYS A 150 4.58 0.07 14.33
CA LYS A 150 5.69 0.75 15.02
C LYS A 150 6.94 0.90 14.15
N GLY A 151 6.98 0.31 12.96
CA GLY A 151 8.16 0.28 12.09
C GLY A 151 9.26 -0.68 12.55
N ASP A 152 9.00 -1.58 13.50
CA ASP A 152 9.96 -2.58 13.98
C ASP A 152 9.77 -3.89 13.21
N PHE A 153 10.16 -3.88 11.93
CA PHE A 153 9.95 -5.01 11.02
C PHE A 153 10.73 -6.26 11.43
N GLU A 154 11.86 -6.11 12.11
CA GLU A 154 12.64 -7.23 12.66
C GLU A 154 11.85 -7.98 13.72
N GLN A 155 11.25 -7.27 14.70
CA GLN A 155 10.37 -7.93 15.67
C GLN A 155 9.13 -8.52 15.00
N ALA A 156 8.53 -7.84 14.02
CA ALA A 156 7.40 -8.38 13.28
C ALA A 156 7.75 -9.72 12.60
N ARG A 157 8.89 -9.81 11.92
CA ARG A 157 9.37 -11.03 11.25
C ARG A 157 9.66 -12.15 12.25
N ILE A 158 10.22 -11.85 13.42
CA ILE A 158 10.41 -12.84 14.50
C ILE A 158 9.08 -13.43 14.96
N ARG A 159 8.04 -12.62 15.12
CA ARG A 159 6.71 -13.09 15.52
C ARG A 159 6.04 -13.90 14.41
N LEU A 160 6.23 -13.51 13.15
CA LEU A 160 5.75 -14.26 12.01
C LEU A 160 6.45 -15.63 11.85
N ASP A 161 7.75 -15.71 12.12
CA ASP A 161 8.50 -16.98 12.14
C ASP A 161 7.93 -17.95 13.17
N ILE A 162 7.50 -17.46 14.35
CA ILE A 162 6.83 -18.28 15.37
C ILE A 162 5.51 -18.83 14.80
N LEU A 163 4.70 -18.00 14.15
CA LEU A 163 3.43 -18.41 13.53
C LEU A 163 3.63 -19.52 12.50
N LYS A 164 4.61 -19.35 11.59
CA LYS A 164 4.98 -20.36 10.60
C LYS A 164 5.39 -21.69 11.24
N GLU A 165 6.07 -21.66 12.39
CA GLU A 165 6.50 -22.90 13.05
C GLU A 165 5.32 -23.61 13.75
N ILE A 166 4.37 -22.88 14.32
CA ILE A 166 3.25 -23.47 15.07
C ILE A 166 2.04 -23.85 14.21
N ASN A 167 1.79 -23.11 13.12
CA ASN A 167 0.66 -23.26 12.21
C ASN A 167 1.05 -22.88 10.76
N PRO A 168 1.89 -23.69 10.07
CA PRO A 168 2.42 -23.37 8.74
C PRO A 168 1.35 -23.31 7.63
N GLU A 169 0.16 -23.87 7.86
CA GLU A 169 -0.95 -23.86 6.88
C GLU A 169 -1.90 -22.67 7.09
N SER A 170 -1.56 -21.73 7.98
CA SER A 170 -2.39 -20.57 8.24
C SER A 170 -2.42 -19.63 7.04
N VAL A 171 -3.62 -19.30 6.56
CA VAL A 171 -3.86 -18.32 5.49
C VAL A 171 -3.36 -16.91 5.85
N LEU A 172 -3.16 -16.63 7.14
CA LEU A 172 -2.67 -15.34 7.63
C LEU A 172 -1.17 -15.14 7.40
N ILE A 173 -0.39 -16.21 7.13
CA ILE A 173 1.06 -16.09 6.96
C ILE A 173 1.38 -15.22 5.75
N ASP A 174 0.80 -15.53 4.59
CA ASP A 174 1.04 -14.79 3.34
C ASP A 174 0.56 -13.33 3.47
N ALA A 175 -0.57 -13.11 4.13
CA ALA A 175 -1.09 -11.77 4.42
C ALA A 175 -0.11 -10.95 5.26
N PHE A 176 0.48 -11.54 6.31
CA PHE A 176 1.48 -10.88 7.14
C PHE A 176 2.80 -10.64 6.42
N GLU A 177 3.25 -11.56 5.56
CA GLU A 177 4.45 -11.35 4.74
C GLU A 177 4.29 -10.14 3.82
N ASN A 178 3.14 -10.06 3.14
CA ASN A 178 2.82 -8.94 2.27
C ASN A 178 2.67 -7.63 3.05
N PHE A 179 2.00 -7.66 4.21
CA PHE A 179 1.82 -6.48 5.04
C PHE A 179 3.15 -5.92 5.57
N ILE A 180 4.05 -6.78 6.04
CA ILE A 180 5.40 -6.38 6.45
C ILE A 180 6.17 -5.80 5.26
N LEU A 181 6.19 -6.49 4.11
CA LEU A 181 6.93 -6.06 2.93
C LEU A 181 6.46 -4.71 2.41
N ALA A 182 5.14 -4.55 2.19
CA ALA A 182 4.55 -3.33 1.68
C ALA A 182 4.84 -2.14 2.62
N THR A 183 4.63 -2.33 3.92
CA THR A 183 4.86 -1.26 4.90
C THR A 183 6.34 -0.92 5.06
N GLU A 184 7.23 -1.92 5.00
CA GLU A 184 8.68 -1.70 5.05
C GLU A 184 9.16 -0.92 3.83
N VAL A 185 8.67 -1.25 2.63
CA VAL A 185 8.98 -0.51 1.39
C VAL A 185 8.48 0.94 1.49
N LEU A 186 7.25 1.16 1.92
CA LEU A 186 6.69 2.50 2.14
C LEU A 186 7.46 3.30 3.21
N SER A 187 7.94 2.62 4.26
CA SER A 187 8.76 3.27 5.29
C SER A 187 10.16 3.66 4.78
N LYS A 188 10.73 2.88 3.85
CA LYS A 188 12.02 3.19 3.22
C LYS A 188 11.87 4.30 2.19
N SER A 189 10.82 4.30 1.38
CA SER A 189 10.57 5.41 0.45
C SER A 189 10.35 6.73 1.19
N THR A 190 9.67 6.72 2.33
CA THR A 190 9.49 7.91 3.18
C THR A 190 10.75 8.32 3.97
N MET A 191 11.60 7.38 4.39
CA MET A 191 12.89 7.72 5.00
C MET A 191 13.92 8.22 3.96
N GLU A 192 13.90 7.66 2.74
CA GLU A 192 14.73 8.11 1.62
C GLU A 192 14.32 9.53 1.17
N THR A 193 13.06 9.94 1.30
CA THR A 193 12.66 11.34 1.10
C THR A 193 13.21 12.32 2.14
N GLU A 194 13.59 11.87 3.35
CA GLU A 194 14.23 12.74 4.35
C GLU A 194 15.77 12.79 4.24
N ASP A 195 16.41 11.66 3.88
CA ASP A 195 17.89 11.58 3.79
C ASP A 195 18.44 12.03 2.41
N PHE A 196 17.61 12.02 1.36
CA PHE A 196 17.90 12.69 0.08
C PHE A 196 17.11 14.00 -0.02
N MET A 197 17.43 14.98 0.81
CA MET A 197 17.18 16.38 0.44
C MET A 197 18.09 16.74 -0.74
N ARG A 198 17.70 16.28 -1.94
CA ARG A 198 18.34 16.60 -3.22
C ARG A 198 18.38 18.12 -3.33
N THR A 199 19.50 18.68 -3.77
CA THR A 199 19.58 20.13 -3.97
C THR A 199 18.78 20.48 -5.22
N THR A 200 17.47 20.65 -5.09
CA THR A 200 16.61 21.22 -6.12
C THR A 200 16.46 22.73 -5.89
N ILE A 201 15.94 23.43 -6.90
CA ILE A 201 15.61 24.85 -6.76
C ILE A 201 14.58 25.00 -5.63
N LYS A 202 14.78 25.91 -4.67
CA LYS A 202 13.78 26.19 -3.62
C LYS A 202 12.66 27.08 -4.15
N GLN A 203 11.40 26.78 -3.80
CA GLN A 203 10.29 27.61 -4.25
C GLN A 203 10.37 29.04 -3.66
N PRO A 204 10.34 30.09 -4.49
CA PRO A 204 10.31 31.46 -3.99
C PRO A 204 9.01 31.77 -3.24
N LYS A 205 9.11 32.53 -2.14
CA LYS A 205 7.92 33.13 -1.51
C LYS A 205 7.33 34.20 -2.41
N THR A 206 6.05 34.06 -2.75
CA THR A 206 5.31 35.02 -3.57
C THR A 206 4.40 35.91 -2.72
N ARG A 207 4.00 37.07 -3.28
CA ARG A 207 3.19 38.08 -2.58
C ARG A 207 1.83 38.35 -3.24
N LYS A 208 1.63 37.88 -4.47
CA LYS A 208 0.40 38.12 -5.23
C LYS A 208 -0.73 37.30 -4.62
N LYS A 209 -1.90 37.93 -4.44
CA LYS A 209 -3.10 37.29 -3.87
C LYS A 209 -4.29 37.27 -4.83
N LEU A 210 -4.39 38.30 -5.66
CA LEU A 210 -5.53 38.47 -6.57
C LEU A 210 -5.36 37.59 -7.81
N ALA A 211 -6.44 36.88 -8.14
CA ALA A 211 -6.56 36.12 -9.37
C ALA A 211 -6.36 37.03 -10.61
N PRO A 212 -5.80 36.49 -11.71
CA PRO A 212 -5.66 37.22 -12.95
C PRO A 212 -7.04 37.44 -13.59
N LYS A 213 -7.08 38.30 -14.62
CA LYS A 213 -8.28 38.47 -15.44
C LYS A 213 -8.12 37.62 -16.69
N PHE A 214 -9.12 36.78 -16.96
CA PHE A 214 -9.18 35.94 -18.15
C PHE A 214 -10.00 36.61 -19.25
N SER A 215 -9.71 36.22 -20.49
CA SER A 215 -10.51 36.61 -21.66
C SER A 215 -11.88 35.93 -21.64
N HIS A 216 -11.93 34.69 -21.17
CA HIS A 216 -13.12 33.85 -21.01
C HIS A 216 -13.41 33.61 -19.54
N LYS A 217 -14.67 33.80 -19.12
CA LYS A 217 -15.07 33.63 -17.72
C LYS A 217 -15.09 32.15 -17.31
N GLU A 218 -15.33 31.29 -18.28
CA GLU A 218 -15.36 29.83 -18.18
C GLU A 218 -14.06 29.27 -17.59
N ILE A 219 -12.93 29.96 -17.75
CA ILE A 219 -11.61 29.56 -17.20
C ILE A 219 -11.61 29.56 -15.67
N GLU A 220 -12.47 30.34 -15.03
CA GLU A 220 -12.65 30.29 -13.57
C GLU A 220 -13.10 28.91 -13.08
N LEU A 221 -13.67 28.07 -13.96
CA LEU A 221 -14.08 26.71 -13.64
C LEU A 221 -12.90 25.85 -13.19
N LEU A 222 -11.73 26.01 -13.81
CA LEU A 222 -10.53 25.25 -13.49
C LEU A 222 -10.13 25.43 -12.03
N TYR A 223 -10.35 26.61 -11.44
CA TYR A 223 -10.05 26.91 -10.04
C TYR A 223 -11.15 26.48 -9.07
N LYS A 224 -12.21 25.82 -9.53
CA LYS A 224 -13.40 25.47 -8.73
C LYS A 224 -13.71 23.98 -8.74
N GLN A 225 -13.19 23.24 -9.70
CA GLN A 225 -13.44 21.81 -9.87
C GLN A 225 -12.12 21.05 -9.92
N GLU A 226 -12.08 19.96 -9.16
CA GLU A 226 -10.97 19.02 -9.14
C GLU A 226 -10.92 18.21 -10.45
N VAL A 227 -12.08 17.69 -10.85
CA VAL A 227 -12.27 16.89 -12.06
C VAL A 227 -13.25 17.61 -12.98
N LEU A 228 -12.86 17.76 -14.25
CA LEU A 228 -13.72 18.36 -15.28
C LEU A 228 -14.67 17.31 -15.86
N SER A 229 -15.96 17.62 -15.95
CA SER A 229 -16.90 16.76 -16.69
C SER A 229 -16.64 16.81 -18.19
N GLU A 230 -17.17 15.82 -18.93
CA GLU A 230 -17.09 15.81 -20.39
C GLU A 230 -17.76 17.06 -20.99
N GLU A 231 -18.86 17.53 -20.40
CA GLU A 231 -19.52 18.78 -20.80
C GLU A 231 -18.62 20.00 -20.57
N ASP A 232 -17.90 20.04 -19.44
CA ASP A 232 -16.97 21.14 -19.12
C ASP A 232 -15.80 21.19 -20.10
N ILE A 233 -15.23 20.03 -20.43
CA ILE A 233 -14.14 19.91 -21.41
C ILE A 233 -14.61 20.39 -22.79
N GLN A 234 -15.77 19.91 -23.26
CA GLN A 234 -16.32 20.32 -24.55
C GLN A 234 -16.64 21.82 -24.60
N MET A 235 -17.18 22.37 -23.51
CA MET A 235 -17.45 23.80 -23.39
C MET A 235 -16.14 24.61 -23.50
N LEU A 236 -15.11 24.23 -22.75
CA LEU A 236 -13.82 24.93 -22.77
C LEU A 236 -13.15 24.83 -24.15
N LEU A 237 -13.13 23.65 -24.77
CA LEU A 237 -12.54 23.44 -26.09
C LEU A 237 -13.33 24.13 -27.23
N ALA A 238 -14.58 24.50 -27.01
CA ALA A 238 -15.38 25.28 -27.96
C ALA A 238 -15.02 26.78 -27.98
N LEU A 239 -14.25 27.27 -27.00
CA LEU A 239 -13.81 28.67 -26.95
C LEU A 239 -12.80 28.97 -28.08
N PRO A 240 -12.68 30.24 -28.53
CA PRO A 240 -11.70 30.61 -29.53
C PRO A 240 -10.26 30.22 -29.13
N ARG A 241 -9.66 29.29 -29.90
CA ARG A 241 -8.36 28.65 -29.60
C ARG A 241 -7.28 29.63 -29.12
N ALA A 242 -7.07 30.74 -29.83
CA ALA A 242 -5.98 31.66 -29.51
C ALA A 242 -6.13 32.33 -28.13
N THR A 243 -7.34 32.77 -27.79
CA THR A 243 -7.59 33.40 -26.48
C THR A 243 -7.75 32.36 -25.37
N LEU A 244 -8.22 31.15 -25.69
CA LEU A 244 -8.21 30.02 -24.77
C LEU A 244 -6.78 29.62 -24.37
N ILE A 245 -5.88 29.44 -25.34
CA ILE A 245 -4.47 29.13 -25.06
C ILE A 245 -3.85 30.21 -24.17
N ASN A 246 -4.06 31.49 -24.49
CA ASN A 246 -3.55 32.59 -23.67
C ASN A 246 -4.08 32.54 -22.24
N ASP A 247 -5.37 32.23 -22.05
CA ASP A 247 -5.94 32.09 -20.72
C ASP A 247 -5.38 30.88 -19.97
N LEU A 248 -5.22 29.72 -20.62
CA LEU A 248 -4.60 28.52 -20.03
C LEU A 248 -3.14 28.76 -19.64
N GLU A 249 -2.34 29.42 -20.49
CA GLU A 249 -0.99 29.84 -20.14
C GLU A 249 -0.99 30.83 -18.96
N THR A 250 -2.01 31.69 -18.87
CA THR A 250 -2.19 32.61 -17.73
C THR A 250 -2.50 31.83 -16.45
N VAL A 251 -3.22 30.71 -16.52
CA VAL A 251 -3.45 29.81 -15.37
C VAL A 251 -2.12 29.21 -14.87
N LEU A 252 -1.28 28.71 -15.80
CA LEU A 252 0.05 28.17 -15.46
C LEU A 252 0.99 29.21 -14.85
N GLU A 253 0.97 30.44 -15.36
CA GLU A 253 1.77 31.53 -14.77
C GLU A 253 1.23 31.97 -13.40
N ASP A 254 -0.08 31.81 -13.19
CA ASP A 254 -0.73 32.20 -11.95
C ASP A 254 -0.48 31.21 -10.82
N SER A 255 -0.39 29.90 -11.08
CA SER A 255 0.03 28.91 -10.08
C SER A 255 1.42 29.24 -9.53
N ILE A 256 2.34 29.67 -10.39
CA ILE A 256 3.68 30.13 -9.99
C ILE A 256 3.57 31.46 -9.23
N ALA A 257 2.95 32.47 -9.83
CA ALA A 257 2.91 33.84 -9.27
C ALA A 257 2.16 33.93 -7.93
N ARG A 258 1.18 33.04 -7.69
CA ARG A 258 0.39 32.96 -6.46
C ARG A 258 0.69 31.70 -5.64
N TYR A 259 1.83 31.04 -5.84
CA TYR A 259 2.20 29.84 -5.08
C TYR A 259 1.99 29.99 -3.55
N THR A 260 2.54 31.04 -2.92
CA THR A 260 2.37 31.27 -1.46
C THR A 260 0.95 31.64 -1.03
N TYR A 261 0.07 32.00 -1.96
CA TYR A 261 -1.35 32.14 -1.67
C TYR A 261 -2.04 30.77 -1.63
N PHE A 262 -1.69 29.87 -2.54
CA PHE A 262 -2.24 28.51 -2.64
C PHE A 262 -1.65 27.53 -1.62
N SER A 263 -0.43 27.76 -1.16
CA SER A 263 0.28 26.89 -0.21
C SER A 263 -0.08 27.13 1.26
N LYS A 264 -1.18 27.84 1.56
CA LYS A 264 -1.61 28.13 2.93
C LYS A 264 -2.67 27.12 3.36
N GLU A 265 -2.64 26.70 4.62
CA GLU A 265 -3.59 25.75 5.23
C GLU A 265 -5.07 26.13 5.07
N GLU A 266 -5.39 27.40 4.80
CA GLU A 266 -6.75 27.90 4.57
C GLU A 266 -7.22 27.78 3.11
N PHE A 267 -6.34 27.43 2.17
CA PHE A 267 -6.72 27.15 0.79
C PHE A 267 -7.23 25.72 0.72
N ASP A 268 -8.43 25.54 0.18
CA ASP A 268 -9.04 24.23 0.01
C ASP A 268 -8.15 23.36 -0.89
N SER A 269 -7.50 22.35 -0.28
CA SER A 269 -6.52 21.49 -0.93
C SER A 269 -7.12 20.54 -1.95
N SER A 270 -8.45 20.43 -2.01
CA SER A 270 -9.18 19.63 -3.01
C SER A 270 -9.08 20.17 -4.45
N ASN A 271 -8.28 21.21 -4.70
CA ASN A 271 -8.34 21.94 -5.96
C ASN A 271 -6.96 22.38 -6.49
N TYR A 272 -5.97 21.50 -6.43
CA TYR A 272 -4.68 21.75 -7.06
C TYR A 272 -4.62 21.29 -8.53
N ASN A 273 -5.61 20.53 -9.00
CA ASN A 273 -5.63 19.96 -10.35
C ASN A 273 -5.76 21.00 -11.48
N PHE A 274 -6.06 22.26 -11.18
CA PHE A 274 -6.20 23.31 -12.20
C PHE A 274 -4.94 23.49 -13.08
N VAL A 275 -3.74 23.22 -12.55
CA VAL A 275 -2.50 23.25 -13.32
C VAL A 275 -2.45 22.07 -14.30
N PHE A 276 -2.72 20.86 -13.81
CA PHE A 276 -2.72 19.65 -14.63
C PHE A 276 -3.82 19.68 -15.69
N ASN A 277 -5.05 20.06 -15.31
CA ASN A 277 -6.19 20.24 -16.22
C ASN A 277 -5.88 21.27 -17.33
N SER A 278 -5.16 22.36 -16.99
CA SER A 278 -4.74 23.34 -18.01
C SER A 278 -3.77 22.74 -19.02
N LEU A 279 -2.83 21.91 -18.57
CA LEU A 279 -1.88 21.22 -19.45
C LEU A 279 -2.56 20.16 -20.34
N LEU A 280 -3.54 19.42 -19.81
CA LEU A 280 -4.35 18.50 -20.58
C LEU A 280 -5.14 19.22 -21.69
N LEU A 281 -5.76 20.36 -21.38
CA LEU A 281 -6.47 21.16 -22.39
C LEU A 281 -5.51 21.72 -23.45
N LEU A 282 -4.32 22.18 -23.07
CA LEU A 282 -3.29 22.62 -24.02
C LEU A 282 -2.85 21.49 -24.96
N ARG A 283 -2.75 20.26 -24.45
CA ARG A 283 -2.51 19.06 -25.27
C ARG A 283 -3.65 18.81 -26.26
N GLU A 284 -4.91 18.82 -25.81
CA GLU A 284 -6.07 18.62 -26.71
C GLU A 284 -6.14 19.67 -27.82
N LEU A 285 -5.74 20.92 -27.51
CA LEU A 285 -5.64 22.02 -28.48
C LEU A 285 -4.41 21.92 -29.41
N LYS A 286 -3.53 20.95 -29.18
CA LYS A 286 -2.23 20.78 -29.83
C LYS A 286 -1.43 22.07 -29.82
N ALA A 287 -1.41 22.74 -28.67
CA ALA A 287 -0.79 24.05 -28.48
C ALA A 287 0.74 23.95 -28.38
N THR A 288 1.40 23.55 -29.47
CA THR A 288 2.87 23.38 -29.50
C THR A 288 3.61 24.66 -29.12
N GLU A 289 3.00 25.83 -29.35
CA GLU A 289 3.50 27.14 -28.93
C GLU A 289 3.63 27.28 -27.40
N SER A 290 2.91 26.47 -26.63
CA SER A 290 2.89 26.52 -25.15
C SER A 290 3.93 25.62 -24.48
N LEU A 291 4.75 24.88 -25.25
CA LEU A 291 5.83 24.06 -24.69
C LEU A 291 6.75 24.85 -23.71
N PRO A 292 7.19 26.10 -24.00
CA PRO A 292 8.00 26.86 -23.05
C PRO A 292 7.29 27.13 -21.72
N LYS A 293 5.95 27.26 -21.72
CA LYS A 293 5.16 27.48 -20.51
C LYS A 293 5.04 26.21 -19.69
N LEU A 294 4.83 25.06 -20.34
CA LEU A 294 4.90 23.75 -19.70
C LEU A 294 6.27 23.56 -19.03
N LEU A 295 7.37 23.78 -19.76
CA LEU A 295 8.72 23.62 -19.20
C LEU A 295 9.04 24.64 -18.10
N HIS A 296 8.40 25.82 -18.09
CA HIS A 296 8.52 26.77 -17.00
C HIS A 296 7.86 26.27 -15.71
N VAL A 297 6.71 25.60 -15.83
CA VAL A 297 6.04 24.89 -14.72
C VAL A 297 6.91 23.76 -14.21
N LEU A 298 7.45 22.91 -15.10
CA LEU A 298 8.33 21.80 -14.70
C LEU A 298 9.71 22.25 -14.20
N ALA A 299 10.08 23.52 -14.39
CA ALA A 299 11.30 24.09 -13.84
C ALA A 299 11.14 24.65 -12.41
N GLN A 300 9.92 24.61 -11.85
CA GLN A 300 9.69 24.99 -10.46
C GLN A 300 10.25 23.94 -9.49
N SER A 301 10.20 24.25 -8.20
CA SER A 301 10.73 23.38 -7.17
C SER A 301 9.97 22.06 -7.06
N GLU A 302 10.61 21.08 -6.42
CA GLU A 302 9.96 19.83 -6.05
C GLU A 302 8.71 20.06 -5.19
N GLU A 303 8.74 20.97 -4.21
CA GLU A 303 7.57 21.26 -3.37
C GLU A 303 6.42 21.89 -4.15
N TYR A 304 6.73 22.69 -5.18
CA TYR A 304 5.71 23.21 -6.09
C TYR A 304 5.10 22.08 -6.92
N LEU A 305 5.94 21.22 -7.49
CA LEU A 305 5.49 20.14 -8.37
C LEU A 305 4.66 19.12 -7.61
N TYR A 306 5.11 18.71 -6.42
CA TYR A 306 4.37 17.81 -5.56
C TYR A 306 2.98 18.37 -5.20
N MET A 307 2.88 19.67 -4.90
CA MET A 307 1.59 20.30 -4.57
C MET A 307 0.59 20.26 -5.74
N TYR A 308 1.05 20.37 -6.99
CA TYR A 308 0.17 20.50 -8.16
C TYR A 308 -0.02 19.22 -8.97
N PHE A 309 0.90 18.28 -8.86
CA PHE A 309 0.89 17.05 -9.64
C PHE A 309 0.86 15.80 -8.76
N ALA A 310 1.27 15.87 -7.49
CA ALA A 310 1.46 14.70 -6.63
C ALA A 310 2.17 13.57 -7.42
N ASP A 311 1.58 12.37 -7.46
CA ASP A 311 2.11 11.21 -8.17
C ASP A 311 1.76 11.17 -9.68
N LEU A 312 1.06 12.18 -10.21
CA LEU A 312 0.66 12.23 -11.63
C LEU A 312 1.80 12.59 -12.59
N LEU A 313 2.92 13.09 -12.05
CA LEU A 313 4.02 13.65 -12.82
C LEU A 313 4.69 12.63 -13.76
N PRO A 314 5.12 11.43 -13.30
CA PRO A 314 5.66 10.40 -14.19
C PRO A 314 4.58 9.76 -15.07
N GLU A 315 3.37 9.57 -14.57
CA GLU A 315 2.33 8.76 -15.24
C GLU A 315 1.77 9.43 -16.51
N TYR A 316 1.48 10.73 -16.45
CA TYR A 316 0.72 11.40 -17.51
C TYR A 316 1.44 12.56 -18.21
N LEU A 317 2.49 13.16 -17.62
CA LEU A 317 3.11 14.33 -18.26
C LEU A 317 3.86 13.99 -19.54
N TRP A 318 4.40 12.77 -19.67
CA TRP A 318 5.13 12.38 -20.87
C TRP A 318 4.28 12.53 -22.14
N MET A 319 2.97 12.22 -22.09
CA MET A 319 2.10 12.33 -23.27
C MET A 319 1.76 13.79 -23.61
N ILE A 320 1.73 14.69 -22.62
CA ILE A 320 1.56 16.14 -22.83
C ILE A 320 2.83 16.70 -23.47
N ILE A 321 4.00 16.35 -22.92
CA ILE A 321 5.30 16.75 -23.46
C ILE A 321 5.50 16.20 -24.87
N TYR A 322 5.10 14.96 -25.13
CA TYR A 322 5.14 14.35 -26.45
C TYR A 322 4.31 15.17 -27.46
N GLU A 323 3.04 15.45 -27.17
CA GLU A 323 2.16 16.16 -28.11
C GLU A 323 2.66 17.58 -28.40
N LEU A 324 3.07 18.32 -27.36
CA LEU A 324 3.52 19.72 -27.49
C LEU A 324 4.96 19.85 -28.00
N GLY A 325 5.81 18.85 -27.74
CA GLY A 325 7.26 18.91 -27.87
C GLY A 325 7.87 18.05 -28.97
N GLN A 326 7.14 17.11 -29.58
CA GLN A 326 7.67 16.19 -30.60
C GLN A 326 8.39 16.86 -31.78
N ASN A 327 8.08 18.13 -32.11
CA ASN A 327 8.74 18.89 -33.19
C ASN A 327 9.75 19.94 -32.69
N GLN A 328 10.06 19.95 -31.39
CA GLN A 328 10.90 20.94 -30.72
C GLN A 328 11.93 20.26 -29.80
N ILE A 329 12.53 19.15 -30.26
CA ILE A 329 13.40 18.29 -29.44
C ILE A 329 14.59 19.05 -28.85
N GLU A 330 15.17 20.01 -29.58
CA GLU A 330 16.28 20.83 -29.07
C GLU A 330 15.90 21.57 -27.78
N VAL A 331 14.68 22.08 -27.69
CA VAL A 331 14.17 22.77 -26.48
C VAL A 331 14.03 21.79 -25.30
N LEU A 332 13.60 20.55 -25.58
CA LEU A 332 13.51 19.49 -24.57
C LEU A 332 14.89 19.06 -24.07
N LEU A 333 15.87 18.93 -24.98
CA LEU A 333 17.25 18.61 -24.63
C LEU A 333 17.90 19.69 -23.77
N ASP A 334 17.69 20.96 -24.13
CA ASP A 334 18.17 22.09 -23.34
C ASP A 334 17.56 22.11 -21.94
N TYR A 335 16.30 21.67 -21.78
CA TYR A 335 15.66 21.54 -20.49
C TYR A 335 16.26 20.42 -19.63
N VAL A 336 16.42 19.20 -20.18
CA VAL A 336 16.95 18.03 -19.44
C VAL A 336 18.39 18.27 -18.94
N LYS A 337 19.16 19.11 -19.64
CA LYS A 337 20.53 19.46 -19.28
C LYS A 337 20.62 20.58 -18.22
N LYS A 338 19.51 21.16 -17.77
CA LYS A 338 19.56 22.19 -16.73
C LYS A 338 19.90 21.56 -15.37
N PRO A 339 20.82 22.17 -14.60
CA PRO A 339 21.13 21.70 -13.26
C PRO A 339 19.97 21.98 -12.30
N LEU A 340 19.90 21.21 -11.20
CA LEU A 340 18.94 21.37 -10.09
C LEU A 340 17.45 21.27 -10.46
N ILE A 341 17.14 20.77 -11.66
CA ILE A 341 15.77 20.40 -12.04
C ILE A 341 15.44 19.05 -11.42
N TYR A 342 14.22 18.94 -10.90
CA TYR A 342 13.70 17.73 -10.27
C TYR A 342 13.78 16.50 -11.18
N THR A 343 14.21 15.37 -10.60
CA THR A 343 14.45 14.08 -11.26
C THR A 343 13.28 13.63 -12.13
N TYR A 344 12.07 13.59 -11.58
CA TYR A 344 10.90 13.10 -12.32
C TYR A 344 10.47 14.08 -13.42
N SER A 345 10.74 15.38 -13.28
CA SER A 345 10.47 16.35 -14.35
C SER A 345 11.39 16.13 -15.55
N LYS A 346 12.67 15.81 -15.33
CA LYS A 346 13.59 15.43 -16.41
C LYS A 346 13.15 14.11 -17.04
N THR A 347 12.76 13.14 -16.21
CA THR A 347 12.31 11.81 -16.65
C THR A 347 11.08 11.91 -17.55
N SER A 348 10.05 12.67 -17.18
CA SER A 348 8.86 12.87 -18.04
C SER A 348 9.24 13.40 -19.44
N VAL A 349 10.31 14.19 -19.55
CA VAL A 349 10.81 14.69 -20.84
C VAL A 349 11.55 13.61 -21.62
N THR A 350 12.42 12.82 -20.98
CA THR A 350 13.14 11.73 -21.66
C THR A 350 12.21 10.61 -22.07
N SER A 351 11.22 10.25 -21.25
CA SER A 351 10.19 9.27 -21.61
C SER A 351 9.37 9.76 -22.81
N ALA A 352 9.02 11.05 -22.89
CA ALA A 352 8.36 11.62 -24.07
C ALA A 352 9.22 11.51 -25.35
N ILE A 353 10.54 11.75 -25.22
CA ILE A 353 11.51 11.59 -26.31
C ILE A 353 11.65 10.11 -26.72
N SER A 354 11.65 9.19 -25.77
CA SER A 354 11.74 7.74 -26.03
C SER A 354 10.49 7.20 -26.71
N GLN A 355 9.30 7.58 -26.20
CA GLN A 355 8.02 7.21 -26.79
C GLN A 355 7.89 7.73 -28.24
N LEU A 356 8.54 8.84 -28.60
CA LEU A 356 8.62 9.32 -29.99
C LEU A 356 9.26 8.28 -30.93
N ALA A 357 10.25 7.51 -30.50
CA ALA A 357 10.83 6.45 -31.31
C ALA A 357 9.84 5.30 -31.58
N LEU A 358 8.93 5.04 -30.64
CA LEU A 358 7.92 4.00 -30.75
C LEU A 358 6.72 4.46 -31.59
N PHE A 359 6.20 5.66 -31.33
CA PHE A 359 5.10 6.25 -32.13
C PHE A 359 5.53 6.62 -33.54
N GLN A 360 6.78 7.03 -33.73
CA GLN A 360 7.32 7.47 -35.02
C GLN A 360 8.64 6.75 -35.34
N PRO A 361 8.60 5.45 -35.72
CA PRO A 361 9.81 4.65 -35.93
C PRO A 361 10.82 5.23 -36.93
N LYS A 362 10.36 6.05 -37.89
CA LYS A 362 11.24 6.77 -38.84
C LYS A 362 12.19 7.75 -38.14
N ARG A 363 11.84 8.23 -36.95
CA ARG A 363 12.61 9.18 -36.12
C ARG A 363 13.45 8.48 -35.06
N ARG A 364 13.46 7.14 -34.99
CA ARG A 364 14.28 6.38 -34.01
C ARG A 364 15.74 6.81 -33.98
N ARG A 365 16.37 7.02 -35.15
CA ARG A 365 17.78 7.46 -35.23
C ARG A 365 18.01 8.85 -34.63
N GLU A 366 17.03 9.74 -34.78
CA GLU A 366 17.04 11.08 -34.16
C GLU A 366 16.96 10.93 -32.65
N VAL A 367 16.00 10.14 -32.15
CA VAL A 367 15.82 9.87 -30.71
C VAL A 367 17.07 9.26 -30.07
N ILE A 368 17.67 8.22 -30.67
CA ILE A 368 18.89 7.60 -30.17
C ILE A 368 20.02 8.63 -30.07
N LYS A 369 20.17 9.49 -31.08
CA LYS A 369 21.16 10.58 -31.04
C LYS A 369 20.88 11.55 -29.89
N CYS A 370 19.60 11.91 -29.68
CA CYS A 370 19.20 12.80 -28.60
C CYS A 370 19.52 12.23 -27.22
N LEU A 371 19.18 10.96 -26.96
CA LEU A 371 19.49 10.29 -25.69
C LEU A 371 21.01 10.14 -25.49
N LYS A 372 21.76 9.83 -26.56
CA LYS A 372 23.23 9.84 -26.56
C LYS A 372 23.79 11.19 -26.14
N ASP A 373 23.23 12.29 -26.64
CA ASP A 373 23.67 13.65 -26.33
C ASP A 373 23.36 14.03 -24.87
N VAL A 374 22.28 13.49 -24.27
CA VAL A 374 21.98 13.63 -22.84
C VAL A 374 22.98 12.84 -22.01
N MET A 375 23.20 11.56 -22.30
CA MET A 375 24.17 10.74 -21.56
C MET A 375 25.59 11.33 -21.62
N ASN A 376 26.01 11.78 -22.80
CA ASN A 376 27.32 12.43 -22.97
C ASN A 376 27.44 13.78 -22.25
N TYR A 377 26.33 14.47 -21.98
CA TYR A 377 26.34 15.65 -21.14
C TYR A 377 26.71 15.27 -19.70
N TYR A 378 26.03 14.26 -19.13
CA TYR A 378 26.30 13.80 -17.76
C TYR A 378 27.66 13.12 -17.59
N ILE A 379 28.12 12.33 -18.57
CA ILE A 379 29.49 11.74 -18.57
C ILE A 379 30.58 12.83 -18.48
N LYS A 380 30.32 14.02 -19.03
CA LYS A 380 31.26 15.17 -19.02
C LYS A 380 30.92 16.19 -17.93
N GLY A 381 29.84 15.97 -17.19
CA GLY A 381 29.32 16.87 -16.18
C GLY A 381 30.22 16.94 -14.95
N LYS A 382 29.92 17.89 -14.07
CA LYS A 382 30.54 17.93 -12.75
C LYS A 382 29.73 17.07 -11.79
N GLU A 383 30.38 16.51 -10.76
CA GLU A 383 29.72 15.69 -9.74
C GLU A 383 28.49 16.36 -9.13
N GLU A 384 28.49 17.69 -8.93
CA GLU A 384 27.35 18.40 -8.35
C GLU A 384 26.13 18.53 -9.29
N GLU A 385 26.30 18.22 -10.57
CA GLU A 385 25.24 18.25 -11.59
C GLU A 385 24.67 16.84 -11.86
N ILE A 386 25.28 15.80 -11.29
CA ILE A 386 24.88 14.41 -11.48
C ILE A 386 23.68 14.11 -10.60
N ASP A 387 22.66 13.53 -11.23
CA ASP A 387 21.46 13.00 -10.59
C ASP A 387 21.42 11.50 -10.91
N PRO A 388 21.93 10.63 -10.01
CA PRO A 388 22.04 9.20 -10.27
C PRO A 388 20.70 8.52 -10.54
N ASP A 389 19.64 9.00 -9.91
CA ASP A 389 18.28 8.46 -10.05
C ASP A 389 17.72 8.79 -11.44
N PHE A 390 17.89 10.05 -11.88
CA PHE A 390 17.52 10.44 -13.23
C PHE A 390 18.32 9.65 -14.28
N ILE A 391 19.61 9.42 -14.06
CA ILE A 391 20.44 8.66 -14.98
C ILE A 391 19.98 7.21 -15.05
N GLY A 392 19.64 6.58 -13.91
CA GLY A 392 19.04 5.25 -13.89
C GLY A 392 17.72 5.19 -14.67
N LEU A 393 16.80 6.12 -14.42
CA LEU A 393 15.53 6.20 -15.15
C LEU A 393 15.71 6.45 -16.66
N LEU A 394 16.69 7.28 -17.05
CA LEU A 394 17.08 7.48 -18.45
C LEU A 394 17.62 6.19 -19.10
N ILE A 395 18.33 5.35 -18.35
CA ILE A 395 18.77 4.03 -18.83
C ILE A 395 17.55 3.12 -19.03
N GLY A 396 16.56 3.16 -18.13
CA GLY A 396 15.27 2.49 -18.30
C GLY A 396 14.57 2.90 -19.61
N ASP A 397 14.44 4.20 -19.87
CA ASP A 397 13.89 4.74 -21.12
C ASP A 397 14.61 4.22 -22.39
N VAL A 398 15.92 3.95 -22.29
CA VAL A 398 16.76 3.43 -23.38
C VAL A 398 16.54 1.93 -23.59
N VAL A 399 16.31 1.18 -22.51
CA VAL A 399 15.92 -0.23 -22.53
C VAL A 399 14.54 -0.39 -23.16
N ASP A 400 13.56 0.43 -22.78
CA ASP A 400 12.18 0.36 -23.29
C ASP A 400 12.10 0.47 -24.81
N ILE A 401 13.01 1.26 -25.40
CA ILE A 401 13.11 1.41 -26.85
C ILE A 401 14.16 0.48 -27.47
N GLN A 402 14.79 -0.42 -26.73
CA GLN A 402 15.87 -1.32 -27.17
C GLN A 402 17.01 -0.59 -27.91
N ALA A 403 17.45 0.56 -27.40
CA ALA A 403 18.48 1.38 -28.05
C ALA A 403 19.91 0.90 -27.70
N LYS A 404 20.24 -0.33 -28.12
CA LYS A 404 21.55 -0.99 -27.92
C LYS A 404 22.76 -0.18 -28.43
N GLU A 405 22.52 0.74 -29.35
CA GLU A 405 23.53 1.68 -29.85
C GLU A 405 24.14 2.57 -28.75
N LEU A 406 23.47 2.68 -27.60
CA LEU A 406 23.87 3.50 -26.45
C LEU A 406 24.60 2.71 -25.36
N LEU A 407 24.83 1.41 -25.53
CA LEU A 407 25.54 0.58 -24.55
C LEU A 407 26.90 1.17 -24.13
N PRO A 408 27.74 1.74 -25.02
CA PRO A 408 29.01 2.34 -24.60
C PRO A 408 28.85 3.54 -23.65
N GLU A 409 27.78 4.31 -23.81
CA GLU A 409 27.47 5.41 -22.90
C GLU A 409 26.96 4.89 -21.54
N ILE A 410 26.14 3.83 -21.55
CA ILE A 410 25.64 3.17 -20.32
C ILE A 410 26.81 2.60 -19.52
N GLU A 411 27.68 1.80 -20.14
CA GLU A 411 28.88 1.24 -19.49
C GLU A 411 29.72 2.34 -18.85
N LYS A 412 29.87 3.49 -19.53
CA LYS A 412 30.64 4.61 -19.01
C LYS A 412 29.98 5.27 -17.79
N LEU A 413 28.66 5.39 -17.77
CA LEU A 413 27.93 5.94 -16.61
C LEU A 413 28.05 5.03 -15.39
N PHE A 414 27.99 3.71 -15.57
CA PHE A 414 28.24 2.73 -14.49
C PHE A 414 29.70 2.78 -14.00
N GLU A 415 30.69 2.89 -14.90
CA GLU A 415 32.10 3.02 -14.53
C GLU A 415 32.36 4.28 -13.68
N LEU A 416 31.59 5.35 -13.91
CA LEU A 416 31.68 6.61 -13.17
C LEU A 416 30.91 6.59 -11.85
N GLU A 417 30.21 5.49 -11.52
CA GLU A 417 29.32 5.39 -10.36
C GLU A 417 28.20 6.46 -10.36
N TYR A 418 27.73 6.84 -11.56
CA TYR A 418 26.70 7.87 -11.76
C TYR A 418 25.29 7.30 -11.89
N VAL A 419 25.08 6.02 -11.56
CA VAL A 419 23.80 5.33 -11.75
C VAL A 419 23.33 4.80 -10.41
N ASP A 420 22.10 5.12 -10.03
CA ASP A 420 21.42 4.37 -8.98
C ASP A 420 20.86 3.06 -9.55
N TYR A 421 21.40 1.93 -9.07
CA TYR A 421 20.99 0.60 -9.50
C TYR A 421 19.58 0.24 -9.03
N MET A 422 19.05 0.89 -7.99
CA MET A 422 17.65 0.66 -7.59
C MET A 422 16.66 1.20 -8.64
N ALA A 423 17.06 2.21 -9.42
CA ALA A 423 16.21 2.80 -10.45
C ALA A 423 16.12 1.95 -11.73
N CYS A 424 17.16 1.16 -12.08
CA CYS A 424 17.20 0.44 -13.36
C CYS A 424 17.74 -0.99 -13.33
N GLY A 425 18.22 -1.49 -12.19
CA GLY A 425 18.95 -2.75 -12.10
C GLY A 425 20.45 -2.58 -12.39
N ASP A 426 21.18 -3.69 -12.30
CA ASP A 426 22.63 -3.69 -12.55
C ASP A 426 22.98 -3.77 -14.05
N LEU A 427 24.26 -3.55 -14.39
CA LEU A 427 24.71 -3.54 -15.78
C LEU A 427 24.48 -4.88 -16.50
N GLU A 428 24.57 -6.01 -15.79
CA GLU A 428 24.35 -7.34 -16.41
C GLU A 428 22.86 -7.51 -16.79
N GLU A 429 21.95 -7.11 -15.91
CA GLU A 429 20.50 -7.08 -16.18
C GLU A 429 20.17 -6.16 -17.35
N ILE A 430 20.70 -4.93 -17.35
CA ILE A 430 20.51 -3.97 -18.46
C ILE A 430 21.00 -4.53 -19.80
N MET A 431 22.18 -5.16 -19.82
CA MET A 431 22.71 -5.79 -21.03
C MET A 431 21.81 -6.93 -21.52
N MET A 432 21.26 -7.72 -20.61
CA MET A 432 20.31 -8.78 -20.94
C MET A 432 19.06 -8.19 -21.59
N PHE A 433 18.46 -7.14 -21.03
CA PHE A 433 17.27 -6.52 -21.60
C PHE A 433 17.51 -5.82 -22.95
N LEU A 434 18.68 -5.21 -23.16
CA LEU A 434 19.04 -4.57 -24.43
C LEU A 434 19.35 -5.54 -25.56
N THR A 435 19.77 -6.77 -25.22
CA THR A 435 20.21 -7.79 -26.20
C THR A 435 19.23 -8.93 -26.38
N GLY A 436 18.29 -9.11 -25.45
CA GLY A 436 17.18 -10.04 -25.57
C GLY A 436 16.09 -9.54 -26.50
N ASP A 437 15.25 -10.46 -26.98
CA ASP A 437 13.97 -10.12 -27.59
C ASP A 437 13.01 -9.73 -26.46
N LEU A 438 12.55 -8.47 -26.42
CA LEU A 438 11.42 -8.12 -25.54
C LEU A 438 10.15 -8.79 -26.10
N ASP A 439 9.41 -9.49 -25.24
CA ASP A 439 8.14 -10.13 -25.62
C ASP A 439 7.09 -9.09 -26.08
N GLU A 440 7.18 -7.85 -25.58
CA GLU A 440 6.29 -6.75 -25.94
C GLU A 440 7.05 -5.42 -26.16
N VAL A 441 6.59 -4.61 -27.12
CA VAL A 441 7.07 -3.24 -27.31
C VAL A 441 6.36 -2.34 -26.30
N LEU A 442 7.12 -1.65 -25.44
CA LEU A 442 6.60 -0.77 -24.38
C LEU A 442 6.13 0.60 -24.92
N GLN A 443 5.29 0.57 -25.96
CA GLN A 443 4.60 1.77 -26.43
C GLN A 443 3.43 2.06 -25.50
N LEU A 444 3.54 3.15 -24.75
CA LEU A 444 2.52 3.56 -23.77
C LEU A 444 1.23 4.01 -24.47
N GLU A 445 0.09 3.89 -23.78
CA GLU A 445 -1.19 4.36 -24.31
C GLU A 445 -1.35 5.86 -24.11
N ILE A 446 -1.74 6.57 -25.18
CA ILE A 446 -2.12 7.99 -25.11
C ILE A 446 -3.58 8.08 -24.65
N LYS A 447 -3.80 8.43 -23.37
CA LYS A 447 -5.14 8.48 -22.75
C LYS A 447 -5.89 9.78 -23.02
N THR A 448 -7.21 9.73 -23.08
CA THR A 448 -8.08 10.93 -23.15
C THR A 448 -8.24 11.55 -21.76
N ILE A 449 -8.67 12.82 -21.70
CA ILE A 449 -8.99 13.47 -20.41
C ILE A 449 -10.04 12.65 -19.63
N GLY A 450 -11.09 12.17 -20.30
CA GLY A 450 -12.11 11.33 -19.65
C GLY A 450 -11.56 10.02 -19.08
N GLN A 451 -10.63 9.35 -19.77
CA GLN A 451 -9.98 8.14 -19.25
C GLN A 451 -9.11 8.44 -18.02
N ILE A 452 -8.40 9.57 -18.02
CA ILE A 452 -7.58 10.00 -16.88
C ILE A 452 -8.48 10.32 -15.70
N ASN A 453 -9.57 11.06 -15.91
CA ASN A 453 -10.53 11.39 -14.85
C ASN A 453 -11.11 10.13 -14.19
N MET A 454 -11.47 9.11 -14.98
CA MET A 454 -11.93 7.83 -14.44
C MET A 454 -10.87 7.13 -13.57
N MET A 455 -9.58 7.26 -13.91
CA MET A 455 -8.48 6.69 -13.13
C MET A 455 -8.22 7.48 -11.85
N LEU A 456 -8.36 8.81 -11.89
CA LEU A 456 -8.23 9.66 -10.70
C LEU A 456 -9.36 9.39 -9.70
N GLU A 457 -10.60 9.26 -10.18
CA GLU A 457 -11.77 8.93 -9.35
C GLU A 457 -11.68 7.50 -8.77
N GLY A 458 -11.08 6.55 -9.50
CA GLY A 458 -10.95 5.15 -9.06
C GLY A 458 -9.83 4.88 -8.06
N ASN A 459 -8.93 5.84 -7.82
CA ASN A 459 -7.84 5.70 -6.84
C ASN A 459 -8.24 6.08 -5.41
N GLU A 460 -9.40 6.73 -5.19
CA GLU A 460 -9.92 6.99 -3.84
C GLU A 460 -10.23 5.69 -3.07
N ASP A 461 -10.53 4.59 -3.78
CA ASP A 461 -10.80 3.28 -3.18
C ASP A 461 -9.53 2.58 -2.65
N LEU A 462 -8.32 3.03 -3.01
CA LEU A 462 -7.05 2.41 -2.55
C LEU A 462 -6.51 3.00 -1.24
N ASP A 463 -6.93 4.20 -0.86
CA ASP A 463 -6.61 4.75 0.48
C ASP A 463 -7.47 4.09 1.57
N ASP A 464 -8.67 3.61 1.23
CA ASP A 464 -9.54 2.80 2.11
C ASP A 464 -9.00 1.36 2.31
N ASP A 465 -8.10 0.88 1.43
CA ASP A 465 -7.59 -0.50 1.50
C ASP A 465 -6.62 -0.74 2.67
N MET A 466 -5.99 0.31 3.21
CA MET A 466 -5.13 0.18 4.39
C MET A 466 -5.93 0.03 5.69
N ASP A 467 -7.13 0.62 5.76
CA ASP A 467 -8.12 0.41 6.83
C ASP A 467 -8.97 -0.86 6.60
N SER A 468 -9.08 -1.32 5.34
CA SER A 468 -9.68 -2.62 4.97
C SER A 468 -8.80 -3.81 5.40
N PHE A 469 -7.48 -3.72 5.18
CA PHE A 469 -6.53 -4.76 5.59
C PHE A 469 -6.58 -5.05 7.10
N SER A 470 -6.71 -4.00 7.93
CA SER A 470 -6.83 -4.16 9.39
C SER A 470 -8.17 -4.79 9.79
N ASN A 471 -9.27 -4.44 9.10
CA ASN A 471 -10.60 -4.99 9.36
C ASN A 471 -10.78 -6.43 8.88
N GLU A 472 -10.26 -6.81 7.71
CA GLU A 472 -10.26 -8.19 7.25
C GLU A 472 -9.41 -9.07 8.16
N MET A 473 -8.22 -8.59 8.53
CA MET A 473 -7.33 -9.35 9.40
C MET A 473 -7.80 -9.36 10.86
N TYR A 474 -8.52 -8.33 11.34
CA TYR A 474 -9.23 -8.35 12.62
C TYR A 474 -10.40 -9.34 12.60
N ASN A 475 -11.21 -9.34 11.54
CA ASN A 475 -12.30 -10.31 11.39
C ASN A 475 -11.75 -11.74 11.29
N ASP A 476 -10.67 -11.95 10.55
CA ASP A 476 -10.01 -13.25 10.41
C ASP A 476 -9.25 -13.64 11.68
N PHE A 477 -8.68 -12.69 12.44
CA PHE A 477 -8.10 -12.91 13.77
C PHE A 477 -9.15 -13.36 14.80
N ILE A 478 -10.29 -12.66 14.87
CA ILE A 478 -11.42 -13.01 15.74
C ILE A 478 -12.02 -14.36 15.27
N LEU A 479 -12.19 -14.59 13.96
CA LEU A 479 -12.77 -15.83 13.45
C LEU A 479 -11.82 -17.04 13.56
N ASN A 480 -10.52 -16.91 13.29
CA ASN A 480 -9.56 -18.03 13.29
C ASN A 480 -9.01 -18.39 14.67
N GLN A 481 -8.89 -17.46 15.62
CA GLN A 481 -8.36 -17.81 16.94
C GLN A 481 -9.39 -18.28 17.95
N PHE A 482 -10.65 -17.88 17.76
CA PHE A 482 -11.74 -18.39 18.59
C PHE A 482 -12.27 -19.74 18.14
N THR A 483 -11.93 -20.17 16.91
CA THR A 483 -12.31 -21.47 16.33
C THR A 483 -11.44 -22.64 16.74
N ASN A 484 -10.21 -22.41 17.23
CA ASN A 484 -9.29 -23.48 17.66
C ASN A 484 -9.34 -23.81 19.16
N HIS A 485 -10.54 -23.81 19.75
CA HIS A 485 -10.88 -24.71 20.87
C HIS A 485 -11.90 -25.75 20.41
N GLN A 486 -11.71 -26.30 19.20
CA GLN A 486 -12.36 -27.55 18.87
C GLN A 486 -11.88 -28.63 19.84
N ILE A 487 -12.75 -28.96 20.79
CA ILE A 487 -12.71 -30.24 21.48
C ILE A 487 -13.13 -31.29 20.45
N ILE A 488 -12.23 -31.61 19.52
CA ILE A 488 -12.27 -32.90 18.85
C ILE A 488 -11.66 -33.87 19.84
N ASN A 489 -12.48 -34.39 20.75
CA ASN A 489 -12.21 -35.72 21.26
C ASN A 489 -12.51 -36.71 20.14
N SER A 490 -11.59 -36.81 19.17
CA SER A 490 -11.38 -38.09 18.52
C SER A 490 -10.27 -38.75 19.31
N GLN A 491 -10.63 -39.54 20.32
CA GLN A 491 -9.88 -40.77 20.50
C GLN A 491 -9.79 -41.36 19.10
N LYS A 492 -8.58 -41.39 18.52
CA LYS A 492 -8.32 -42.08 17.25
C LYS A 492 -8.74 -43.52 17.48
N VAL A 493 -9.99 -43.85 17.13
CA VAL A 493 -10.50 -45.21 17.23
C VAL A 493 -9.60 -46.04 16.34
N ASN A 494 -8.88 -46.99 16.94
CA ASN A 494 -7.95 -47.80 16.17
C ASN A 494 -8.74 -48.53 15.09
N ARG A 495 -8.19 -48.68 13.88
CA ARG A 495 -8.87 -49.32 12.73
C ARG A 495 -9.48 -50.69 13.08
N ASN A 496 -8.93 -51.37 14.08
CA ASN A 496 -9.38 -52.68 14.53
C ASN A 496 -10.32 -52.70 15.76
N ASP A 497 -10.56 -51.56 16.40
CA ASP A 497 -11.43 -51.44 17.58
C ASP A 497 -12.92 -51.52 17.21
N PRO A 498 -13.81 -51.87 18.15
CA PRO A 498 -15.25 -51.79 17.97
C PRO A 498 -15.69 -50.39 17.54
N CYS A 499 -16.54 -50.31 16.52
CA CYS A 499 -16.96 -49.04 15.93
C CYS A 499 -17.90 -48.29 16.90
N PRO A 500 -17.66 -47.00 17.16
CA PRO A 500 -18.41 -46.23 18.17
C PRO A 500 -19.88 -45.97 17.82
N CYS A 501 -20.30 -46.26 16.58
CA CYS A 501 -21.72 -46.17 16.17
C CYS A 501 -22.61 -47.30 16.70
N GLY A 502 -22.09 -48.20 17.54
CA GLY A 502 -22.86 -49.29 18.14
C GLY A 502 -23.19 -50.45 17.20
N SER A 503 -22.59 -50.51 16.01
CA SER A 503 -22.88 -51.54 15.00
C SER A 503 -22.32 -52.94 15.30
N GLY A 504 -21.48 -53.08 16.33
CA GLY A 504 -20.78 -54.32 16.67
C GLY A 504 -19.64 -54.72 15.71
N LYS A 505 -19.34 -53.92 14.68
CA LYS A 505 -18.27 -54.16 13.69
C LYS A 505 -16.98 -53.40 14.05
N LYS A 506 -15.83 -53.82 13.50
CA LYS A 506 -14.56 -53.07 13.60
C LYS A 506 -14.62 -51.74 12.81
N TYR A 507 -14.02 -50.67 13.32
CA TYR A 507 -14.10 -49.31 12.74
C TYR A 507 -13.76 -49.26 11.24
N LYS A 508 -12.70 -49.95 10.80
CA LYS A 508 -12.31 -50.02 9.38
C LYS A 508 -13.32 -50.66 8.43
N LYS A 509 -14.29 -51.43 8.94
CA LYS A 509 -15.33 -52.10 8.14
C LYS A 509 -16.69 -51.43 8.26
N CYS A 510 -16.76 -50.26 8.90
CA CYS A 510 -18.01 -49.54 9.14
C CYS A 510 -17.88 -48.07 8.74
N CYS A 511 -17.70 -47.16 9.69
CA CYS A 511 -17.74 -45.72 9.40
C CYS A 511 -16.55 -45.24 8.57
N LEU A 512 -15.40 -45.94 8.59
CA LEU A 512 -14.25 -45.59 7.76
C LEU A 512 -14.53 -45.76 6.25
N LEU A 513 -15.35 -46.74 5.87
CA LEU A 513 -15.73 -46.98 4.46
C LEU A 513 -16.88 -46.07 3.99
N LYS A 514 -17.62 -45.45 4.92
CA LYS A 514 -18.67 -44.50 4.58
C LYS A 514 -18.11 -43.13 4.21
N ASN A 515 -16.92 -42.80 4.72
CA ASN A 515 -16.24 -41.52 4.43
C ASN A 515 -15.42 -41.54 3.13
N THR A 516 -15.36 -42.66 2.40
CA THR A 516 -14.60 -42.77 1.14
C THR A 516 -15.47 -42.71 -0.12
N ASN A 517 -16.79 -42.52 0.02
CA ASN A 517 -17.75 -42.40 -1.10
C ASN A 517 -18.54 -41.07 -1.03
N ALA A 518 -17.96 -40.02 -0.47
CA ALA A 518 -18.49 -38.66 -0.50
C ALA A 518 -17.46 -37.73 -1.13
#